data_AF-A0A812TN53-F1
#
_entry.id   AF-A0A812TN53-F1
#
_cell.length_a   1.000
_cell.length_b   1.000
_cell.length_c   1.000
_cell.angle_alpha   90.00
_cell.angle_beta   90.00
_cell.angle_gamma   90.00
#
_symmetry.space_group_name_H-M   'P 1'
#
loop_
_entity.id
_entity.type
_entity.pdbx_description
1 polymer ?
#
loop_
_entity_poly.entity_id
_entity_poly.type
_entity_poly.pdbx_seq_one_letter_code
_entity_poly.pdbx_strand_id
1 'polypeptide(L)'
;MSITSRRELPTPTLGDRPAAACLLVPHGQGYIKSIQALELWRMHMDKTGSALDAELDKTETGRYGHKCVVCQKTMTRGADDHLKSKSHWTELCKKVGKNMPQPRLALEKGKSWWQEFSIPQGKCLLNHLTGGLEIAGAEPAGYTSGCNGAANGASSSSASSQSSSADAAAIMIVPHYTTWRQVLSESLETWLKFMEPAATVLEEQVPHSYDCVCTVCGNKVMTSGAKHHLTSQGHWQNLIDKMQTLSWDLPPDSMTGCWPWVQEIPTPSGTYIFNHITMGQLLKKTRKVGPTKLPTTYEEFIAEREAIIAEALALLREQDVEIRRLRLQVALSDCGDYQRRSSR
;
A
#
# COMPACT_ATOMS: atom_id res chain seq x y z
N MET A 1 54.73 28.91 44.23
CA MET A 1 54.38 29.00 42.80
C MET A 1 54.07 27.59 42.31
N SER A 2 52.80 27.23 42.19
CA SER A 2 52.38 25.93 41.64
C SER A 2 51.31 26.19 40.58
N ILE A 3 51.66 25.93 39.33
CA ILE A 3 50.79 26.05 38.17
C ILE A 3 50.13 24.68 37.97
N THR A 4 48.85 24.57 38.29
CA THR A 4 48.03 23.39 37.97
C THR A 4 47.54 23.51 36.53
N SER A 5 48.20 22.75 35.64
CA SER A 5 47.82 22.58 34.24
C SER A 5 46.47 21.86 34.14
N ARG A 6 45.41 22.57 33.73
CA ARG A 6 44.13 21.97 33.33
C ARG A 6 44.32 21.24 32.00
N ARG A 7 44.12 19.92 32.00
CA ARG A 7 43.90 19.14 30.77
C ARG A 7 42.51 19.46 30.25
N GLU A 8 42.44 20.07 29.07
CA GLU A 8 41.19 20.17 28.31
C GLU A 8 40.83 18.78 27.78
N LEU A 9 39.58 18.38 28.03
CA LEU A 9 39.02 17.14 27.50
C LEU A 9 38.63 17.35 26.03
N PRO A 10 38.85 16.34 25.16
CA PRO A 10 38.53 16.46 23.75
C PRO A 10 37.03 16.62 23.54
N THR A 11 36.66 17.62 22.74
CA THR A 11 35.29 17.87 22.29
C THR A 11 34.82 16.69 21.44
N PRO A 12 33.67 16.07 21.73
CA PRO A 12 33.17 14.98 20.91
C PRO A 12 32.81 15.50 19.52
N THR A 13 33.48 14.96 18.50
CA THR A 13 33.12 15.17 17.09
C THR A 13 31.72 14.63 16.85
N LEU A 14 30.79 15.51 16.50
CA LEU A 14 29.46 15.16 16.00
C LEU A 14 29.65 14.26 14.76
N GLY A 15 29.37 12.97 14.91
CA GLY A 15 29.31 12.05 13.78
C GLY A 15 28.14 12.40 12.87
N ASP A 16 28.41 12.39 11.57
CA ASP A 16 27.43 12.58 10.50
C ASP A 16 26.26 11.62 10.67
N ARG A 17 25.13 12.17 11.10
CA ARG A 17 23.88 11.44 11.26
C ARG A 17 23.05 11.66 9.99
N PRO A 18 22.54 10.59 9.34
CA PRO A 18 21.74 10.73 8.13
C PRO A 18 20.49 11.59 8.41
N ALA A 19 20.14 12.44 7.44
CA ALA A 19 18.95 13.29 7.50
C ALA A 19 17.68 12.41 7.60
N ALA A 20 17.14 12.27 8.81
CA ALA A 20 15.87 11.61 9.05
C ALA A 20 14.72 12.60 8.74
N ALA A 21 14.46 12.81 7.45
CA ALA A 21 13.25 13.45 6.97
C ALA A 21 12.10 12.42 7.00
N CYS A 22 11.00 12.77 7.67
CA CYS A 22 9.77 11.98 7.85
C CYS A 22 9.95 10.60 8.52
N LEU A 23 9.79 10.53 9.84
CA LEU A 23 9.90 9.29 10.60
C LEU A 23 8.78 8.29 10.28
N LEU A 24 7.55 8.75 10.04
CA LEU A 24 6.43 7.91 9.56
C LEU A 24 5.50 8.75 8.68
N VAL A 25 5.47 8.44 7.37
CA VAL A 25 4.62 9.15 6.41
C VAL A 25 3.15 8.92 6.76
N PRO A 26 2.30 9.96 6.78
CA PRO A 26 0.88 9.81 7.04
C PRO A 26 0.21 8.78 6.11
N HIS A 27 -0.35 7.71 6.70
CA HIS A 27 -1.03 6.65 5.96
C HIS A 27 -2.37 7.15 5.42
N GLY A 28 -2.42 7.49 4.13
CA GLY A 28 -3.57 8.15 3.53
C GLY A 28 -4.89 7.36 3.55
N GLN A 29 -4.88 6.02 3.62
CA GLN A 29 -6.12 5.22 3.57
C GLN A 29 -6.27 4.15 4.67
N GLY A 30 -5.18 3.70 5.29
CA GLY A 30 -5.22 2.62 6.30
C GLY A 30 -6.07 2.95 7.53
N TYR A 31 -6.17 4.24 7.89
CA TYR A 31 -6.87 4.67 9.10
C TYR A 31 -8.38 4.46 9.05
N ILE A 32 -9.01 4.54 7.87
CA ILE A 32 -10.47 4.39 7.73
C ILE A 32 -10.90 3.00 8.19
N LYS A 33 -10.15 1.96 7.82
CA LYS A 33 -10.39 0.58 8.30
C LYS A 33 -9.99 0.45 9.76
N SER A 34 -8.85 1.02 10.13
CA SER A 34 -8.28 0.85 11.48
C SER A 34 -9.16 1.45 12.58
N ILE A 35 -9.82 2.58 12.33
CA ILE A 35 -10.66 3.24 13.33
C ILE A 35 -12.00 2.53 13.57
N GLN A 36 -12.42 1.61 12.70
CA GLN A 36 -13.69 0.88 12.84
C GLN A 36 -13.65 -0.18 13.96
N ALA A 37 -12.47 -0.65 14.36
CA ALA A 37 -12.30 -1.64 15.42
C ALA A 37 -11.09 -1.31 16.29
N LEU A 38 -11.23 -1.45 17.61
CA LEU A 38 -10.18 -1.08 18.58
C LEU A 38 -8.88 -1.88 18.37
N GLU A 39 -8.98 -3.14 17.99
CA GLU A 39 -7.84 -4.02 17.77
C GLU A 39 -7.04 -3.58 16.53
N LEU A 40 -7.73 -3.23 15.44
CA LEU A 40 -7.09 -2.67 14.24
C LEU A 40 -6.46 -1.32 14.54
N TRP A 41 -7.13 -0.49 15.34
CA TRP A 41 -6.60 0.78 15.81
C TRP A 41 -5.29 0.63 16.59
N ARG A 42 -5.24 -0.32 17.51
CA ARG A 42 -4.03 -0.60 18.31
C ARG A 42 -2.85 -0.96 17.43
N MET A 43 -3.06 -1.84 16.45
CA MET A 43 -2.02 -2.21 15.49
C MET A 43 -1.59 -1.02 14.62
N HIS A 44 -2.55 -0.19 14.21
CA HIS A 44 -2.28 1.00 13.40
C HIS A 44 -1.42 2.03 14.14
N MET A 45 -1.66 2.22 15.44
CA MET A 45 -0.93 3.20 16.26
C MET A 45 0.37 2.69 16.89
N ASP A 46 0.67 1.39 16.80
CA ASP A 46 1.79 0.77 17.53
C ASP A 46 3.15 1.38 17.19
N LYS A 47 3.49 1.45 15.91
CA LYS A 47 4.75 2.07 15.45
C LYS A 47 4.79 3.57 15.75
N THR A 48 3.68 4.27 15.51
CA THR A 48 3.58 5.72 15.71
C THR A 48 3.72 6.11 17.17
N GLY A 49 3.05 5.39 18.07
CA GLY A 49 3.11 5.63 19.50
C GLY A 49 4.52 5.44 20.05
N SER A 50 5.15 4.32 19.69
CA SER A 50 6.55 4.03 20.05
C SER A 50 7.54 5.07 19.49
N ALA A 51 7.37 5.49 18.24
CA ALA A 51 8.21 6.52 17.63
C ALA A 51 8.03 7.88 18.30
N LEU A 52 6.78 8.27 18.60
CA LEU A 52 6.52 9.52 19.32
C LEU A 52 7.10 9.49 20.73
N ASP A 53 7.00 8.37 21.46
CA ASP A 53 7.63 8.24 22.78
C ASP A 53 9.15 8.44 22.72
N ALA A 54 9.82 7.89 21.72
CA ALA A 54 11.25 8.09 21.52
C ALA A 54 11.64 9.55 21.27
N GLU A 55 10.77 10.33 20.61
CA GLU A 55 10.99 11.76 20.38
C GLU A 55 10.66 12.60 21.63
N LEU A 56 9.59 12.29 22.34
CA LEU A 56 9.19 13.02 23.55
C LEU A 56 10.16 12.78 24.72
N ASP A 57 10.83 11.62 24.75
CA ASP A 57 11.87 11.31 25.73
C ASP A 57 13.06 12.27 25.68
N LYS A 58 13.26 12.94 24.54
CA LYS A 58 14.34 13.92 24.36
C LYS A 58 13.99 15.29 24.96
N THR A 59 12.75 15.53 25.36
CA THR A 59 12.29 16.81 25.91
C THR A 59 12.63 16.94 27.39
N GLU A 60 12.73 18.17 27.90
CA GLU A 60 12.90 18.41 29.36
C GLU A 60 11.72 17.89 30.19
N THR A 61 10.50 17.93 29.63
CA THR A 61 9.30 17.39 30.26
C THR A 61 9.24 15.86 30.26
N GLY A 62 10.08 15.20 29.44
CA GLY A 62 10.08 13.77 29.21
C GLY A 62 8.77 13.25 28.59
N ARG A 63 8.61 11.92 28.57
CA ARG A 63 7.48 11.24 27.91
C ARG A 63 6.11 11.54 28.52
N TYR A 64 6.05 11.92 29.80
CA TYR A 64 4.82 11.82 30.59
C TYR A 64 4.07 13.14 30.78
N GLY A 65 4.67 14.28 30.42
CA GLY A 65 4.14 15.61 30.72
C GLY A 65 3.12 16.17 29.72
N HIS A 66 2.91 15.49 28.59
CA HIS A 66 2.16 16.07 27.47
C HIS A 66 0.65 15.75 27.54
N LYS A 67 -0.19 16.74 27.22
CA LYS A 67 -1.66 16.59 27.18
C LYS A 67 -2.13 16.27 25.76
N CYS A 68 -2.93 15.23 25.58
CA CYS A 68 -3.47 14.83 24.28
C CYS A 68 -4.61 15.76 23.82
N VAL A 69 -4.56 16.27 22.58
CA VAL A 69 -5.60 17.17 22.05
C VAL A 69 -6.94 16.47 21.77
N VAL A 70 -6.92 15.16 21.56
CA VAL A 70 -8.11 14.37 21.25
C VAL A 70 -8.94 14.16 22.50
N CYS A 71 -8.36 13.55 23.54
CA CYS A 71 -9.10 13.19 24.75
C CYS A 71 -8.82 14.12 25.95
N GLN A 72 -7.97 15.14 25.80
CA GLN A 72 -7.65 16.14 26.83
C GLN A 72 -7.07 15.55 28.13
N LYS A 73 -6.46 14.36 28.07
CA LYS A 73 -5.78 13.71 29.19
C LYS A 73 -4.27 13.80 29.05
N THR A 74 -3.56 13.89 30.17
CA THR A 74 -2.10 13.78 30.21
C THR A 74 -1.66 12.35 29.86
N MET A 75 -0.61 12.21 29.05
CA MET A 75 -0.05 10.93 28.60
C MET A 75 0.88 10.33 29.66
N THR A 76 0.37 10.09 30.87
CA THR A 76 1.17 9.70 32.04
C THR A 76 1.90 8.36 31.92
N ARG A 77 1.54 7.53 30.93
CA ARG A 77 2.18 6.24 30.63
C ARG A 77 2.98 6.25 29.31
N GLY A 78 3.20 7.43 28.73
CA GLY A 78 3.77 7.57 27.39
C GLY A 78 2.69 7.64 26.33
N ALA A 79 3.09 8.12 25.15
CA ALA A 79 2.26 8.22 23.96
C ALA A 79 1.85 6.83 23.44
N ASP A 80 2.73 5.82 23.50
CA ASP A 80 2.47 4.48 22.97
C ASP A 80 1.25 3.82 23.64
N ASP A 81 1.28 3.75 24.97
CA ASP A 81 0.16 3.25 25.78
C ASP A 81 -1.10 4.11 25.60
N HIS A 82 -0.93 5.43 25.53
CA HIS A 82 -2.05 6.37 25.46
C HIS A 82 -2.84 6.25 24.15
N LEU A 83 -2.16 6.30 23.00
CA LEU A 83 -2.78 6.30 21.67
C LEU A 83 -3.52 4.98 21.39
N LYS A 84 -2.99 3.86 21.90
CA LYS A 84 -3.59 2.52 21.81
C LYS A 84 -4.74 2.28 22.79
N SER A 85 -5.01 3.22 23.70
CA SER A 85 -6.03 3.04 24.73
C SER A 85 -7.46 3.12 24.18
N LYS A 86 -8.36 2.32 24.74
CA LYS A 86 -9.81 2.36 24.41
C LYS A 86 -10.40 3.75 24.62
N SER A 87 -9.97 4.44 25.68
CA SER A 87 -10.43 5.80 25.98
C SER A 87 -10.02 6.78 24.90
N HIS A 88 -8.77 6.72 24.41
CA HIS A 88 -8.31 7.59 23.34
C HIS A 88 -9.10 7.34 22.05
N TRP A 89 -9.18 6.07 21.63
CA TRP A 89 -9.92 5.65 20.44
C TRP A 89 -11.40 6.10 20.47
N THR A 90 -12.08 5.94 21.60
CA THR A 90 -13.48 6.35 21.75
C THR A 90 -13.65 7.87 21.59
N GLU A 91 -12.77 8.67 22.20
CA GLU A 91 -12.81 10.12 22.06
C GLU A 91 -12.45 10.57 20.64
N LEU A 92 -11.52 9.89 19.97
CA LEU A 92 -11.20 10.14 18.56
C LEU A 92 -12.42 9.88 17.67
N CYS A 93 -13.08 8.73 17.82
CA CYS A 93 -14.30 8.39 17.07
C CYS A 93 -15.41 9.44 17.28
N LYS A 94 -15.60 9.91 18.52
CA LYS A 94 -16.56 11.00 18.80
C LYS A 94 -16.17 12.30 18.10
N LYS A 95 -14.89 12.65 18.13
CA LYS A 95 -14.37 13.90 17.56
C LYS A 95 -14.45 13.94 16.04
N VAL A 96 -14.25 12.78 15.39
CA VAL A 96 -14.39 12.60 13.94
C VAL A 96 -15.86 12.50 13.51
N GLY A 97 -16.71 11.90 14.36
CA GLY A 97 -18.14 11.73 14.10
C GLY A 97 -18.44 10.57 13.15
N LYS A 98 -19.69 10.51 12.66
CA LYS A 98 -20.17 9.43 11.76
C LYS A 98 -19.56 9.48 10.36
N ASN A 99 -19.18 10.68 9.92
CA ASN A 99 -18.64 10.89 8.58
C ASN A 99 -17.12 10.95 8.66
N MET A 100 -16.48 9.80 8.43
CA MET A 100 -15.02 9.73 8.36
C MET A 100 -14.51 10.72 7.31
N PRO A 101 -13.57 11.63 7.64
CA PRO A 101 -13.03 12.56 6.66
C PRO A 101 -12.40 11.78 5.53
N GLN A 102 -12.49 12.30 4.31
CA GLN A 102 -11.78 11.72 3.18
C GLN A 102 -10.26 11.78 3.40
N PRO A 103 -9.47 10.85 2.84
CA PRO A 103 -8.01 10.83 2.94
C PRO A 103 -7.33 12.19 2.82
N ARG A 104 -7.72 12.97 1.80
CA ARG A 104 -7.16 14.30 1.55
C ARG A 104 -7.42 15.29 2.70
N LEU A 105 -8.61 15.23 3.31
CA LEU A 105 -8.99 16.10 4.43
C LEU A 105 -8.39 15.63 5.75
N ALA A 106 -8.21 14.32 5.94
CA ALA A 106 -7.56 13.77 7.13
C ALA A 106 -6.10 14.24 7.25
N LEU A 107 -5.43 14.46 6.12
CA LEU A 107 -4.06 14.93 6.03
C LEU A 107 -3.90 16.46 6.13
N GLU A 108 -4.99 17.23 6.07
CA GLU A 108 -4.93 18.69 6.18
C GLU A 108 -4.49 19.09 7.59
N LYS A 109 -3.38 19.82 7.71
CA LYS A 109 -2.85 20.30 9.00
C LYS A 109 -3.82 21.30 9.65
N GLY A 110 -3.75 21.42 10.98
CA GLY A 110 -4.59 22.35 11.75
C GLY A 110 -5.99 21.83 12.09
N LYS A 111 -6.36 20.64 11.64
CA LYS A 111 -7.59 19.96 12.10
C LYS A 111 -7.43 19.49 13.55
N SER A 112 -8.56 19.24 14.21
CA SER A 112 -8.61 18.96 15.65
C SER A 112 -8.00 17.61 16.08
N TRP A 113 -7.61 16.77 15.11
CA TRP A 113 -6.86 15.52 15.30
C TRP A 113 -5.36 15.69 15.05
N TRP A 114 -4.87 16.89 14.74
CA TRP A 114 -3.43 17.18 14.72
C TRP A 114 -2.97 17.72 16.06
N GLN A 115 -1.80 17.27 16.49
CA GLN A 115 -1.13 17.75 17.70
C GLN A 115 0.32 18.09 17.42
N GLU A 116 0.74 19.26 17.91
CA GLU A 116 2.12 19.70 17.89
C GLU A 116 2.77 19.47 19.27
N PHE A 117 3.99 18.96 19.25
CA PHE A 117 4.86 18.81 20.40
C PHE A 117 6.15 19.59 20.15
N SER A 118 6.62 20.31 21.16
CA SER A 118 7.94 20.97 21.12
C SER A 118 9.00 19.95 21.52
N ILE A 119 9.98 19.71 20.64
CA ILE A 119 11.12 18.83 20.87
C ILE A 119 12.43 19.61 20.67
N PRO A 120 13.58 19.17 21.19
CA PRO A 120 14.84 19.92 21.04
C PRO A 120 15.23 20.20 19.58
N GLN A 121 14.86 19.31 18.66
CA GLN A 121 15.15 19.42 17.22
C GLN A 121 14.14 20.27 16.45
N GLY A 122 13.12 20.83 17.12
CA GLY A 122 12.07 21.63 16.50
C GLY A 122 10.67 21.19 16.94
N LYS A 123 9.80 20.93 15.96
CA LYS A 123 8.39 20.58 16.21
C LYS A 123 8.10 19.18 15.71
N CYS A 124 7.49 18.36 16.57
CA CYS A 124 6.95 17.06 16.20
C CYS A 124 5.44 17.18 16.02
N LEU A 125 4.93 16.84 14.84
CA LEU A 125 3.52 16.89 14.48
C LEU A 125 2.98 15.47 14.38
N LEU A 126 2.00 15.14 15.24
CA LEU A 126 1.27 13.88 15.20
C LEU A 126 -0.13 14.11 14.60
N ASN A 127 -0.49 13.30 13.62
CA ASN A 127 -1.87 13.13 13.20
C ASN A 127 -2.49 11.95 13.96
N HIS A 128 -3.31 12.26 14.96
CA HIS A 128 -4.00 11.26 15.77
C HIS A 128 -5.01 10.43 14.99
N LEU A 129 -5.38 10.80 13.77
CA LEU A 129 -6.28 10.01 12.94
C LEU A 129 -5.53 9.03 12.05
N THR A 130 -4.46 9.49 11.38
CA THR A 130 -3.74 8.70 10.37
C THR A 130 -2.49 7.99 10.88
N GLY A 131 -2.09 8.24 12.13
CA GLY A 131 -0.82 7.77 12.68
C GLY A 131 0.40 8.43 12.04
N GLY A 132 0.23 9.46 11.21
CA GLY A 132 1.34 10.19 10.60
C GLY A 132 2.15 10.98 11.63
N LEU A 133 3.48 10.88 11.55
CA LEU A 133 4.41 11.55 12.46
C LEU A 133 5.48 12.30 11.65
N GLU A 134 5.47 13.63 11.78
CA GLU A 134 6.39 14.51 11.06
C GLU A 134 7.26 15.31 12.05
N ILE A 135 8.56 15.43 11.77
CA ILE A 135 9.44 16.35 12.49
C ILE A 135 9.76 17.53 11.57
N ALA A 136 9.28 18.72 11.95
CA ALA A 136 9.55 19.97 11.25
C ALA A 136 10.66 20.75 11.96
N GLY A 137 11.63 21.25 11.20
CA GLY A 137 12.72 22.10 11.72
C GLY A 137 14.11 21.46 11.72
N ALA A 138 14.25 20.21 11.28
CA ALA A 138 15.57 19.67 10.93
C ALA A 138 16.01 20.30 9.60
N GLU A 139 16.93 21.26 9.64
CA GLU A 139 17.64 21.71 8.44
C GLU A 139 18.25 20.48 7.74
N PRO A 140 17.98 20.24 6.44
CA PRO A 140 18.54 19.10 5.74
C PRO A 140 20.05 19.31 5.61
N ALA A 141 20.84 18.51 6.35
CA ALA A 141 22.25 18.37 6.07
C ALA A 141 22.41 17.87 4.62
N GLY A 142 23.13 18.65 3.80
CA GLY A 142 23.07 18.64 2.34
C GLY A 142 23.18 17.27 1.67
N TYR A 143 22.36 17.07 0.61
CA TYR A 143 22.36 15.89 -0.24
C TYR A 143 22.84 16.26 -1.66
N THR A 144 23.95 15.65 -2.11
CA THR A 144 24.43 15.70 -3.51
C THR A 144 23.90 14.50 -4.29
N SER A 145 23.18 14.77 -5.38
CA SER A 145 22.54 13.78 -6.25
C SER A 145 23.48 13.28 -7.36
N GLY A 146 23.63 11.96 -7.48
CA GLY A 146 24.16 11.21 -8.62
C GLY A 146 23.88 9.72 -8.35
N CYS A 147 23.35 8.88 -9.25
CA CYS A 147 23.69 8.70 -10.65
C CYS A 147 22.61 7.89 -11.41
N ASN A 148 22.50 8.14 -12.72
CA ASN A 148 21.74 7.39 -13.73
C ASN A 148 22.54 6.18 -14.27
N GLY A 149 21.85 5.16 -14.79
CA GLY A 149 22.43 4.13 -15.66
C GLY A 149 21.38 3.19 -16.30
N ALA A 150 21.18 3.33 -17.63
CA ALA A 150 20.45 2.44 -18.55
C ALA A 150 21.35 1.23 -18.98
N ALA A 151 21.04 0.22 -19.81
CA ALA A 151 19.96 -0.11 -20.75
C ALA A 151 20.07 -1.61 -21.19
N ASN A 152 18.98 -2.15 -21.77
CA ASN A 152 18.84 -3.06 -22.95
C ASN A 152 19.28 -4.54 -22.99
N GLY A 153 18.41 -5.36 -23.61
CA GLY A 153 18.72 -6.62 -24.30
C GLY A 153 17.47 -7.39 -24.80
N ALA A 154 17.36 -7.66 -26.11
CA ALA A 154 16.20 -8.24 -26.82
C ALA A 154 16.54 -9.55 -27.57
N SER A 155 15.55 -10.41 -27.88
CA SER A 155 15.44 -11.35 -29.05
C SER A 155 14.14 -12.22 -28.98
N SER A 156 13.16 -12.17 -29.91
CA SER A 156 12.88 -13.00 -31.14
C SER A 156 12.94 -14.54 -30.97
N SER A 157 12.05 -15.45 -31.42
CA SER A 157 10.77 -15.55 -32.19
C SER A 157 10.25 -17.01 -32.05
N SER A 158 8.96 -17.37 -32.14
CA SER A 158 8.30 -18.06 -33.29
C SER A 158 6.95 -18.67 -32.85
N ALA A 159 5.95 -18.69 -33.74
CA ALA A 159 4.54 -19.00 -33.47
C ALA A 159 4.07 -20.35 -34.05
N SER A 160 3.01 -20.93 -33.43
CA SER A 160 2.10 -21.91 -34.03
C SER A 160 0.67 -21.66 -33.53
N SER A 161 -0.29 -21.73 -34.44
CA SER A 161 -1.68 -21.25 -34.29
C SER A 161 -2.66 -22.37 -33.93
N GLN A 162 -3.64 -22.08 -33.06
CA GLN A 162 -5.00 -22.63 -33.14
C GLN A 162 -6.00 -21.66 -32.49
N SER A 163 -7.18 -21.55 -33.11
CA SER A 163 -8.23 -20.57 -32.79
C SER A 163 -9.37 -21.18 -31.99
N SER A 164 -9.88 -20.44 -31.01
CA SER A 164 -11.25 -20.58 -30.52
C SER A 164 -11.69 -19.30 -29.80
N SER A 165 -13.01 -19.20 -29.63
CA SER A 165 -13.89 -18.05 -29.53
C SER A 165 -13.66 -17.06 -28.39
N ALA A 166 -14.32 -15.90 -28.55
CA ALA A 166 -14.35 -14.79 -27.62
C ALA A 166 -14.88 -15.21 -26.24
N ASP A 167 -14.00 -15.20 -25.24
CA ASP A 167 -14.37 -15.34 -23.84
C ASP A 167 -13.66 -14.28 -23.01
N ALA A 168 -14.48 -13.57 -22.23
CA ALA A 168 -14.09 -12.59 -21.24
C ALA A 168 -12.97 -13.14 -20.35
N ALA A 169 -11.99 -12.30 -20.02
CA ALA A 169 -10.90 -12.67 -19.13
C ALA A 169 -11.48 -12.93 -17.73
N ALA A 170 -11.81 -14.20 -17.43
CA ALA A 170 -12.30 -14.61 -16.13
C ALA A 170 -11.16 -14.46 -15.12
N ILE A 171 -11.36 -13.61 -14.12
CA ILE A 171 -10.49 -13.56 -12.94
C ILE A 171 -10.77 -14.85 -12.17
N MET A 172 -9.79 -15.76 -12.12
CA MET A 172 -9.89 -16.91 -11.24
C MET A 172 -9.54 -16.46 -9.82
N ILE A 173 -10.57 -16.16 -9.04
CA ILE A 173 -10.43 -16.01 -7.59
C ILE A 173 -10.67 -17.38 -6.99
N VAL A 174 -9.63 -17.99 -6.42
CA VAL A 174 -9.80 -19.20 -5.62
C VAL A 174 -10.54 -18.78 -4.33
N PRO A 175 -11.77 -19.27 -4.07
CA PRO A 175 -12.52 -18.85 -2.89
C PRO A 175 -11.85 -19.41 -1.63
N HIS A 176 -11.26 -18.52 -0.84
CA HIS A 176 -10.72 -18.85 0.47
C HIS A 176 -11.55 -18.16 1.57
N TYR A 177 -11.92 -18.93 2.60
CA TYR A 177 -12.66 -18.42 3.77
C TYR A 177 -11.78 -17.58 4.71
N THR A 178 -10.47 -17.58 4.49
CA THR A 178 -9.46 -16.87 5.28
C THR A 178 -8.85 -15.74 4.46
N THR A 179 -8.65 -14.60 5.12
CA THR A 179 -7.95 -13.48 4.47
C THR A 179 -6.45 -13.79 4.38
N TRP A 180 -5.79 -13.35 3.30
CA TRP A 180 -4.34 -13.52 3.14
C TRP A 180 -3.55 -12.93 4.32
N ARG A 181 -4.08 -11.88 4.99
CA ARG A 181 -3.47 -11.27 6.19
C ARG A 181 -3.37 -12.29 7.32
N GLN A 182 -4.48 -12.97 7.59
CA GLN A 182 -4.56 -13.98 8.63
C GLN A 182 -3.58 -15.12 8.32
N VAL A 183 -3.61 -15.63 7.09
CA VAL A 183 -2.73 -16.72 6.63
C VAL A 183 -1.25 -16.37 6.80
N LEU A 184 -0.82 -15.17 6.37
CA LEU A 184 0.57 -14.74 6.50
C LEU A 184 1.01 -14.56 7.95
N SER A 185 0.09 -14.20 8.85
CA SER A 185 0.38 -13.97 10.27
C SER A 185 0.38 -15.24 11.12
N GLU A 186 -0.27 -16.32 10.68
CA GLU A 186 -0.44 -17.53 11.49
C GLU A 186 0.81 -18.41 11.49
N SER A 187 1.15 -19.01 10.34
CA SER A 187 2.28 -19.93 10.22
C SER A 187 2.69 -20.16 8.77
N LEU A 188 3.93 -20.63 8.58
CA LEU A 188 4.37 -21.12 7.27
C LEU A 188 3.45 -22.22 6.75
N GLU A 189 3.04 -23.19 7.59
CA GLU A 189 2.18 -24.29 7.16
C GLU A 189 0.81 -23.81 6.63
N THR A 190 0.20 -22.82 7.29
CA THR A 190 -1.04 -22.19 6.82
C THR A 190 -0.81 -21.52 5.46
N TRP A 191 0.31 -20.81 5.30
CA TRP A 191 0.69 -20.19 4.03
C TRP A 191 0.87 -21.20 2.90
N LEU A 192 1.54 -22.33 3.16
CA LEU A 192 1.73 -23.39 2.16
C LEU A 192 0.40 -23.88 1.62
N LYS A 193 -0.55 -24.23 2.52
CA LYS A 193 -1.89 -24.70 2.15
C LYS A 193 -2.69 -23.66 1.38
N PHE A 194 -2.51 -22.38 1.70
CA PHE A 194 -3.17 -21.27 1.03
C PHE A 194 -2.60 -21.01 -0.38
N MET A 195 -1.28 -21.02 -0.52
CA MET A 195 -0.57 -20.73 -1.77
C MET A 195 -0.63 -21.90 -2.77
N GLU A 196 -0.63 -23.14 -2.28
CA GLU A 196 -0.45 -24.34 -3.12
C GLU A 196 -1.43 -24.45 -4.32
N PRO A 197 -2.75 -24.23 -4.17
CA PRO A 197 -3.67 -24.31 -5.30
C PRO A 197 -3.32 -23.29 -6.39
N ALA A 198 -3.03 -22.05 -5.99
CA ALA A 198 -2.72 -20.98 -6.91
C ALA A 198 -1.37 -21.18 -7.61
N ALA A 199 -0.37 -21.64 -6.87
CA ALA A 199 0.95 -21.94 -7.41
C ALA A 199 0.91 -23.12 -8.39
N THR A 200 0.04 -24.11 -8.15
CA THR A 200 -0.22 -25.22 -9.08
C THR A 200 -0.82 -24.71 -10.40
N VAL A 201 -1.85 -23.87 -10.33
CA VAL A 201 -2.45 -23.25 -11.53
C VAL A 201 -1.42 -22.42 -12.30
N LEU A 202 -0.60 -21.64 -11.60
CA LEU A 202 0.45 -20.84 -12.25
C LEU A 202 1.45 -21.73 -13.01
N GLU A 203 1.89 -22.83 -12.41
CA GLU A 203 2.84 -23.76 -13.01
C GLU A 203 2.26 -24.45 -14.26
N GLU A 204 0.96 -24.75 -14.27
CA GLU A 204 0.26 -25.30 -15.44
C GLU A 204 0.07 -24.26 -16.56
N GLN A 205 -0.27 -23.01 -16.20
CA GLN A 205 -0.54 -21.95 -17.18
C GLN A 205 0.74 -21.35 -17.77
N VAL A 206 1.87 -21.53 -17.09
CA VAL A 206 3.18 -21.04 -17.50
C VAL A 206 4.11 -22.25 -17.67
N PRO A 207 4.00 -22.99 -18.79
CA PRO A 207 4.72 -24.26 -19.00
C PRO A 207 6.25 -24.12 -19.08
N HIS A 208 6.77 -22.90 -19.20
CA HIS A 208 8.20 -22.57 -19.06
C HIS A 208 8.47 -21.80 -17.76
N SER A 209 7.76 -22.14 -16.68
CA SER A 209 7.88 -21.47 -15.38
C SER A 209 9.30 -21.44 -14.81
N TYR A 210 10.18 -22.32 -15.30
CA TYR A 210 11.61 -22.37 -14.95
C TYR A 210 12.38 -21.11 -15.34
N ASP A 211 11.91 -20.35 -16.34
CA ASP A 211 12.53 -19.07 -16.76
C ASP A 211 11.87 -17.85 -16.10
N CYS A 212 10.84 -18.07 -15.27
CA CYS A 212 10.13 -16.98 -14.64
C CYS A 212 10.91 -16.44 -13.44
N VAL A 213 11.06 -15.13 -13.36
CA VAL A 213 11.69 -14.42 -12.24
C VAL A 213 10.64 -14.05 -11.19
N CYS A 214 10.92 -14.24 -9.91
CA CYS A 214 10.01 -13.85 -8.84
C CYS A 214 10.30 -12.41 -8.36
N THR A 215 9.35 -11.49 -8.55
CA THR A 215 9.51 -10.08 -8.15
C THR A 215 9.56 -9.88 -6.64
N VAL A 216 8.96 -10.79 -5.86
CA VAL A 216 9.05 -10.79 -4.39
C VAL A 216 10.45 -11.18 -3.93
N CYS A 217 11.10 -12.13 -4.61
CA CYS A 217 12.42 -12.65 -4.26
C CYS A 217 13.56 -11.95 -5.03
N GLY A 218 13.42 -10.66 -5.32
CA GLY A 218 14.48 -9.87 -5.98
C GLY A 218 14.80 -10.31 -7.41
N ASN A 219 13.77 -10.70 -8.18
CA ASN A 219 13.90 -11.22 -9.55
C ASN A 219 14.71 -12.53 -9.66
N LYS A 220 14.74 -13.34 -8.58
CA LYS A 220 15.34 -14.67 -8.62
C LYS A 220 14.55 -15.58 -9.57
N VAL A 221 15.27 -16.27 -10.46
CA VAL A 221 14.69 -17.26 -11.37
C VAL A 221 14.13 -18.44 -10.58
N MET A 222 12.91 -18.88 -10.92
CA MET A 222 12.20 -20.00 -10.28
C MET A 222 12.66 -21.35 -10.87
N THR A 223 13.96 -21.65 -10.74
CA THR A 223 14.62 -22.81 -11.36
C THR A 223 14.07 -24.18 -10.94
N SER A 224 13.34 -24.24 -9.83
CA SER A 224 12.69 -25.46 -9.32
C SER A 224 11.21 -25.58 -9.72
N GLY A 225 10.72 -24.70 -10.59
CA GLY A 225 9.30 -24.55 -10.90
C GLY A 225 8.61 -23.52 -10.00
N ALA A 226 7.53 -22.93 -10.51
CA ALA A 226 6.76 -21.91 -9.81
C ALA A 226 6.11 -22.47 -8.53
N LYS A 227 5.59 -23.71 -8.58
CA LYS A 227 4.93 -24.32 -7.41
C LYS A 227 5.91 -24.45 -6.25
N HIS A 228 7.06 -25.07 -6.50
CA HIS A 228 8.08 -25.27 -5.47
C HIS A 228 8.63 -23.94 -4.92
N HIS A 229 8.83 -22.95 -5.79
CA HIS A 229 9.34 -21.64 -5.38
C HIS A 229 8.34 -20.89 -4.49
N LEU A 230 7.09 -20.73 -4.91
CA LEU A 230 6.08 -19.94 -4.19
C LEU A 230 5.68 -20.56 -2.85
N THR A 231 5.76 -21.89 -2.76
CA THR A 231 5.55 -22.66 -1.52
C THR A 231 6.84 -22.90 -0.75
N SER A 232 7.93 -22.17 -1.03
CA SER A 232 9.16 -22.28 -0.24
C SER A 232 9.13 -21.37 0.99
N GLN A 233 9.80 -21.78 2.07
CA GLN A 233 10.02 -20.94 3.25
C GLN A 233 10.73 -19.63 2.89
N GLY A 234 11.70 -19.67 1.96
CA GLY A 234 12.43 -18.48 1.53
C GLY A 234 11.54 -17.46 0.84
N HIS A 235 10.58 -17.91 0.02
CA HIS A 235 9.61 -17.02 -0.61
C HIS A 235 8.69 -16.37 0.43
N TRP A 236 8.15 -17.17 1.36
CA TRP A 236 7.31 -16.68 2.44
C TRP A 236 8.01 -15.61 3.31
N GLN A 237 9.27 -15.86 3.69
CA GLN A 237 10.05 -14.90 4.48
C GLN A 237 10.29 -13.61 3.70
N ASN A 238 10.72 -13.70 2.43
CA ASN A 238 10.91 -12.52 1.58
C ASN A 238 9.62 -11.71 1.43
N LEU A 239 8.49 -12.40 1.31
CA LEU A 239 7.19 -11.74 1.23
C LEU A 239 6.87 -10.99 2.53
N ILE A 240 7.08 -11.61 3.69
CA ILE A 240 6.91 -10.97 5.00
C ILE A 240 7.83 -9.76 5.14
N ASP A 241 9.11 -9.90 4.82
CA ASP A 241 10.10 -8.81 4.97
C ASP A 241 9.74 -7.62 4.07
N LYS A 242 9.36 -7.90 2.82
CA LYS A 242 8.89 -6.89 1.87
C LYS A 242 7.61 -6.22 2.36
N MET A 243 6.70 -6.99 2.96
CA MET A 243 5.46 -6.51 3.56
C MET A 243 5.68 -5.63 4.78
N GLN A 244 6.62 -5.98 5.65
CA GLN A 244 7.02 -5.19 6.81
C GLN A 244 7.67 -3.87 6.38
N THR A 245 8.51 -3.91 5.35
CA THR A 245 9.15 -2.72 4.75
C THR A 245 8.11 -1.76 4.19
N LEU A 246 7.05 -2.28 3.58
CA LEU A 246 5.92 -1.51 3.06
C LEU A 246 4.85 -1.22 4.13
N SER A 247 5.19 -1.40 5.41
CA SER A 247 4.32 -1.10 6.57
C SER A 247 2.94 -1.74 6.51
N TRP A 248 2.79 -2.90 5.86
CA TRP A 248 1.50 -3.58 5.67
C TRP A 248 0.40 -2.74 4.99
N ASP A 249 0.80 -1.63 4.35
CA ASP A 249 -0.04 -0.77 3.51
C ASP A 249 -0.34 -1.48 2.19
N LEU A 250 -1.17 -2.51 2.26
CA LEU A 250 -1.61 -3.18 1.05
C LEU A 250 -2.86 -2.53 0.45
N PRO A 251 -2.84 -2.24 -0.86
CA PRO A 251 -3.93 -1.62 -1.59
C PRO A 251 -5.12 -2.58 -1.74
N PRO A 252 -6.28 -2.08 -2.23
CA PRO A 252 -7.44 -2.89 -2.58
C PRO A 252 -7.05 -4.11 -3.42
N ASP A 253 -7.88 -5.15 -3.41
CA ASP A 253 -7.76 -6.46 -4.12
C ASP A 253 -7.57 -6.38 -5.66
N SER A 254 -7.18 -5.21 -6.19
CA SER A 254 -6.82 -4.93 -7.56
C SER A 254 -5.67 -5.82 -8.04
N MET A 255 -5.99 -6.66 -9.01
CA MET A 255 -5.07 -7.40 -9.88
C MET A 255 -4.36 -6.51 -10.92
N THR A 256 -4.53 -5.18 -10.84
CA THR A 256 -4.04 -4.22 -11.83
C THR A 256 -3.17 -3.15 -11.19
N GLY A 257 -2.02 -2.86 -11.82
CA GLY A 257 -1.07 -1.83 -11.39
C GLY A 257 0.36 -2.36 -11.26
N CYS A 258 1.34 -1.44 -11.21
CA CYS A 258 2.77 -1.72 -11.04
C CYS A 258 3.11 -2.00 -9.58
N TRP A 259 2.41 -2.95 -8.96
CA TRP A 259 2.59 -3.28 -7.55
C TRP A 259 3.75 -4.26 -7.37
N PRO A 260 4.57 -4.13 -6.30
CA PRO A 260 5.76 -4.94 -6.13
C PRO A 260 5.50 -6.43 -5.79
N TRP A 261 4.24 -6.82 -5.57
CA TRP A 261 3.76 -8.19 -5.37
C TRP A 261 2.83 -8.66 -6.50
N VAL A 262 2.61 -7.84 -7.53
CA VAL A 262 1.94 -8.26 -8.76
C VAL A 262 3.03 -8.54 -9.78
N GLN A 263 3.00 -9.73 -10.36
CA GLN A 263 3.97 -10.17 -11.34
C GLN A 263 3.25 -10.40 -12.67
N GLU A 264 3.76 -9.74 -13.70
CA GLU A 264 3.36 -9.99 -15.09
C GLU A 264 4.35 -10.97 -15.72
N ILE A 265 3.85 -12.05 -16.29
CA ILE A 265 4.60 -13.16 -16.88
C ILE A 265 4.17 -13.29 -18.34
N PRO A 266 5.07 -13.04 -19.30
CA PRO A 266 4.73 -13.21 -20.70
C PRO A 266 4.53 -14.70 -21.01
N THR A 267 3.43 -15.03 -21.67
CA THR A 267 3.11 -16.39 -22.17
C THR A 267 2.73 -16.31 -23.65
N PRO A 268 2.77 -17.44 -24.40
CA PRO A 268 2.30 -17.47 -25.79
C PRO A 268 0.84 -17.02 -25.96
N SER A 269 0.02 -17.15 -24.91
CA SER A 269 -1.40 -16.82 -24.88
C SER A 269 -1.69 -15.37 -24.43
N GLY A 270 -0.65 -14.61 -24.05
CA GLY A 270 -0.76 -13.24 -23.54
C GLY A 270 0.04 -13.04 -22.25
N THR A 271 -0.24 -11.94 -21.54
CA THR A 271 0.44 -11.63 -20.28
C THR A 271 -0.34 -12.25 -19.11
N TYR A 272 0.25 -13.24 -18.46
CA TYR A 272 -0.30 -13.84 -17.24
C TYR A 272 0.05 -12.97 -16.03
N ILE A 273 -0.92 -12.63 -15.21
CA ILE A 273 -0.74 -11.78 -14.03
C ILE A 273 -1.00 -12.60 -12.79
N PHE A 274 -0.03 -12.60 -11.89
CA PHE A 274 -0.07 -13.33 -10.63
C PHE A 274 0.12 -12.36 -9.47
N ASN A 275 -0.79 -12.38 -8.50
CA ASN A 275 -0.64 -11.62 -7.26
C ASN A 275 -0.11 -12.53 -6.16
N HIS A 276 1.12 -12.28 -5.73
CA HIS A 276 1.86 -13.06 -4.72
C HIS A 276 1.25 -13.00 -3.32
N ILE A 277 0.19 -12.22 -3.09
CA ILE A 277 -0.44 -12.05 -1.78
C ILE A 277 -1.86 -12.56 -1.79
N THR A 278 -2.66 -12.09 -2.75
CA THR A 278 -4.09 -12.45 -2.82
C THR A 278 -4.35 -13.75 -3.56
N MET A 279 -3.34 -14.30 -4.23
CA MET A 279 -3.44 -15.49 -5.10
C MET A 279 -4.34 -15.29 -6.31
N GLY A 280 -4.78 -14.05 -6.55
CA GLY A 280 -5.53 -13.72 -7.74
C GLY A 280 -4.67 -13.94 -8.98
N GLN A 281 -5.31 -14.45 -10.03
CA GLN A 281 -4.65 -14.73 -11.31
C GLN A 281 -5.51 -14.24 -12.47
N LEU A 282 -4.85 -13.68 -13.49
CA LEU A 282 -5.53 -13.14 -14.66
C LEU A 282 -4.65 -13.33 -15.90
N LEU A 283 -5.16 -14.04 -16.91
CA LEU A 283 -4.56 -14.01 -18.24
C LEU A 283 -5.08 -12.80 -19.01
N LYS A 284 -4.26 -11.75 -19.13
CA LYS A 284 -4.51 -10.67 -20.08
C LYS A 284 -4.16 -11.19 -21.48
N LYS A 285 -5.16 -11.68 -22.21
CA LYS A 285 -5.02 -12.00 -23.62
C LYS A 285 -4.48 -10.76 -24.33
N THR A 286 -3.28 -10.86 -24.91
CA THR A 286 -2.85 -9.85 -25.87
C THR A 286 -3.88 -9.89 -26.98
N ARG A 287 -4.65 -8.81 -27.14
CA ARG A 287 -5.46 -8.62 -28.35
C ARG A 287 -4.48 -8.89 -29.47
N LYS A 288 -4.69 -9.95 -30.27
CA LYS A 288 -3.92 -10.14 -31.50
C LYS A 288 -4.28 -8.93 -32.32
N VAL A 289 -3.49 -7.87 -32.17
CA VAL A 289 -3.47 -6.80 -33.14
C VAL A 289 -2.90 -7.54 -34.34
N GLY A 290 -3.79 -8.01 -35.23
CA GLY A 290 -3.37 -8.50 -36.54
C GLY A 290 -2.41 -7.45 -37.12
N PRO A 291 -1.42 -7.85 -37.95
CA PRO A 291 -0.37 -6.96 -38.42
C PRO A 291 -1.00 -5.64 -38.83
N THR A 292 -0.93 -4.66 -37.94
CA THR A 292 -1.56 -3.38 -38.16
C THR A 292 -0.65 -2.81 -39.20
N LYS A 293 -1.16 -2.61 -40.42
CA LYS A 293 -0.42 -1.80 -41.37
C LYS A 293 -0.09 -0.54 -40.60
N LEU A 294 1.20 -0.38 -40.27
CA LEU A 294 1.66 0.84 -39.62
C LEU A 294 1.13 1.97 -40.50
N PRO A 295 0.43 2.96 -39.94
CA PRO A 295 -0.06 4.07 -40.73
C PRO A 295 1.10 4.62 -41.55
N THR A 296 0.95 4.51 -42.87
CA THR A 296 2.00 4.86 -43.83
C THR A 296 2.03 6.35 -44.09
N THR A 297 0.98 7.06 -43.67
CA THR A 297 0.85 8.50 -43.73
C THR A 297 0.51 9.09 -42.37
N TYR A 298 0.80 10.38 -42.20
CA TYR A 298 0.44 11.12 -41.00
C TYR A 298 -1.08 11.21 -40.83
N GLU A 299 -1.82 11.32 -41.93
CA GLU A 299 -3.28 11.36 -41.95
C GLU A 299 -3.90 10.04 -41.44
N GLU A 300 -3.34 8.89 -41.82
CA GLU A 300 -3.75 7.58 -41.30
C GLU A 300 -3.52 7.47 -39.79
N PHE A 301 -2.39 7.99 -39.30
CA PHE A 301 -2.08 8.03 -37.87
C PHE A 301 -3.05 8.91 -37.08
N ILE A 302 -3.38 10.10 -37.61
CA ILE A 302 -4.37 10.99 -36.98
C ILE A 302 -5.75 10.33 -36.96
N ALA A 303 -6.20 9.73 -38.07
CA ALA A 303 -7.48 9.05 -38.16
C ALA A 303 -7.58 7.88 -37.16
N GLU A 304 -6.52 7.08 -37.02
CA GLU A 304 -6.47 5.99 -36.05
C GLU A 304 -6.56 6.52 -34.61
N ARG A 305 -5.82 7.59 -34.30
CA ARG A 305 -5.84 8.21 -32.97
C ARG A 305 -7.20 8.82 -32.64
N GLU A 306 -7.85 9.46 -33.60
CA GLU A 306 -9.21 10.00 -33.45
C GLU A 306 -10.23 8.88 -33.22
N ALA A 307 -10.09 7.74 -33.90
CA ALA A 307 -10.95 6.57 -33.68
C ALA A 307 -10.79 6.00 -32.25
N ILE A 308 -9.55 5.88 -31.76
CA ILE A 308 -9.27 5.44 -30.37
C ILE A 308 -9.89 6.41 -29.35
N ILE A 309 -9.74 7.72 -29.58
CA ILE A 309 -10.34 8.74 -28.70
C ILE A 309 -11.87 8.65 -28.74
N ALA A 310 -12.46 8.44 -29.92
CA ALA A 310 -13.91 8.30 -30.07
C ALA A 310 -14.45 7.06 -29.34
N GLU A 311 -13.75 5.92 -29.42
CA GLU A 311 -14.09 4.69 -28.70
C GLU A 311 -13.99 4.91 -27.18
N ALA A 312 -12.92 5.53 -26.70
CA ALA A 312 -12.75 5.85 -25.28
C ALA A 312 -13.86 6.78 -24.75
N LEU A 313 -14.26 7.79 -25.53
CA LEU A 313 -15.36 8.69 -25.19
C LEU A 313 -16.71 7.97 -25.18
N ALA A 314 -16.92 6.98 -26.05
CA ALA A 314 -18.13 6.16 -26.03
C ALA A 314 -18.23 5.33 -24.73
N LEU A 315 -17.14 4.69 -24.32
CA LEU A 315 -17.07 3.91 -23.08
C LEU A 315 -17.32 4.78 -21.83
N LEU A 316 -16.78 6.01 -21.80
CA LEU A 316 -17.03 6.95 -20.71
C LEU A 316 -18.50 7.37 -20.62
N ARG A 317 -19.18 7.56 -21.76
CA ARG A 317 -20.62 7.86 -21.78
C ARG A 317 -21.46 6.70 -21.26
N GLU A 318 -21.10 5.46 -21.60
CA GLU A 318 -21.78 4.27 -21.06
C GLU A 318 -21.61 4.15 -19.54
N GLN A 319 -20.39 4.39 -19.02
CA GLN A 319 -20.15 4.42 -17.58
C GLN A 319 -20.95 5.50 -16.87
N ASP A 320 -21.05 6.70 -17.43
CA ASP A 320 -21.86 7.79 -16.88
C ASP A 320 -23.35 7.44 -16.81
N VAL A 321 -23.88 6.76 -17.84
CA VAL A 321 -25.26 6.27 -17.85
C VAL A 321 -25.47 5.24 -16.74
N GLU A 322 -24.55 4.29 -16.55
CA GLU A 322 -24.65 3.28 -15.51
C GLU A 322 -24.53 3.89 -14.09
N ILE A 323 -23.64 4.86 -13.88
CA ILE A 323 -23.54 5.60 -12.62
C ILE A 323 -24.85 6.32 -12.31
N ARG A 324 -25.49 6.96 -13.29
CA ARG A 324 -26.79 7.62 -13.10
C ARG A 324 -27.88 6.61 -12.76
N ARG A 325 -27.90 5.45 -13.43
CA ARG A 325 -28.84 4.35 -13.14
C ARG A 325 -28.69 3.87 -11.69
N LEU A 326 -27.48 3.59 -11.24
CA LEU A 326 -27.20 3.14 -9.88
C LEU A 326 -27.63 4.19 -8.83
N ARG A 327 -27.36 5.48 -9.09
CA ARG A 327 -27.82 6.57 -8.21
C ARG A 327 -29.34 6.63 -8.10
N LEU A 328 -30.07 6.46 -9.21
CA LEU A 328 -31.54 6.41 -9.20
C LEU A 328 -32.05 5.19 -8.43
N GLN A 329 -31.41 4.04 -8.58
CA GLN A 329 -31.79 2.82 -7.86
C GLN A 329 -31.64 2.99 -6.34
N VAL A 330 -30.53 3.58 -5.88
CA VAL A 330 -30.32 3.90 -4.45
C VAL A 330 -31.39 4.87 -3.94
N ALA A 331 -31.68 5.95 -4.68
CA ALA A 331 -32.70 6.93 -4.29
C ALA A 331 -34.11 6.31 -4.18
N LEU A 332 -34.46 5.37 -5.07
CA LEU A 332 -35.74 4.66 -5.01
C LEU A 332 -35.84 3.70 -3.82
N SER A 333 -34.75 3.01 -3.48
CA SER A 333 -34.70 2.16 -2.28
C SER A 333 -34.88 2.96 -0.99
N ASP A 334 -34.26 4.13 -0.87
CA ASP A 334 -34.39 5.00 0.30
C ASP A 334 -35.83 5.53 0.48
N CYS A 335 -36.52 5.86 -0.62
CA CYS A 335 -37.93 6.27 -0.58
C CYS A 335 -38.89 5.16 -0.11
N GLY A 336 -38.66 3.92 -0.54
CA GLY A 336 -39.50 2.78 -0.15
C GLY A 336 -39.39 2.45 1.34
N ASP A 337 -38.21 2.62 1.93
CA ASP A 337 -37.99 2.40 3.35
C ASP A 337 -38.55 3.53 4.22
N TYR A 338 -38.58 4.77 3.71
CA TYR A 338 -39.24 5.88 4.38
C TYR A 338 -40.76 5.64 4.52
N GLN A 339 -41.43 5.20 3.45
CA GLN A 339 -42.87 4.90 3.49
C GLN A 339 -43.20 3.72 4.42
N ARG A 340 -42.35 2.70 4.48
CA ARG A 340 -42.53 1.58 5.42
C ARG A 340 -42.33 1.99 6.88
N ARG A 341 -41.47 2.97 7.17
CA ARG A 341 -41.28 3.51 8.52
C ARG A 341 -42.41 4.46 8.96
N SER A 342 -43.04 5.20 8.04
CA SER A 342 -44.17 6.07 8.40
C SER A 342 -45.48 5.33 8.65
N SER A 343 -45.54 4.05 8.29
CA SER A 343 -46.75 3.21 8.38
C SER A 343 -46.79 2.31 9.63
N ARG A 344 -45.81 2.44 10.54
CA ARG A 344 -45.72 1.71 11.81
C ARG A 344 -45.77 2.68 12.97
#